data_AF-A0A7V8WUN5-F1
#
_entry.id   AF-A0A7V8WUN5-F1
#
_cell.length_a   1.000
_cell.length_b   1.000
_cell.length_c   1.000
_cell.angle_alpha   90.00
_cell.angle_beta   90.00
_cell.angle_gamma   90.00
#
_symmetry.space_group_name_H-M   'P 1'
#
loop_
_entity.id
_entity.type
_entity.pdbx_description
1 polymer ?
#
loop_
_entity_poly.entity_id
_entity_poly.type
_entity_poly.pdbx_seq_one_letter_code
_entity_poly.pdbx_strand_id
1 'polypeptide(L)'
;MDQNAREFLRRLLTTPGPSGFEQAAALVWREEAMSFADDVEWDVLGNSYAVVKGTGGPKVVIEGHIDEIGFIVTHIDEDGFLWFDKI
;
A
#
# COMPACT_ATOMS: atom_id res chain seq x y z
N MET A 1 -16.83 -10.81 -8.28
CA MET A 1 -16.25 -10.12 -7.12
C MET A 1 -17.38 -9.73 -6.20
N ASP A 2 -17.32 -10.14 -4.92
CA ASP A 2 -18.31 -9.74 -3.93
C ASP A 2 -18.23 -8.22 -3.64
N GLN A 3 -19.22 -7.71 -2.91
CA GLN A 3 -19.34 -6.28 -2.63
C GLN A 3 -18.23 -5.74 -1.73
N ASN A 4 -17.81 -6.51 -0.72
CA ASN A 4 -16.77 -6.11 0.23
C ASN A 4 -15.41 -6.04 -0.48
N ALA A 5 -15.07 -7.05 -1.28
CA ALA A 5 -13.83 -7.05 -2.07
C ALA A 5 -13.78 -5.88 -3.06
N ARG A 6 -14.92 -5.45 -3.63
CA ARG A 6 -14.99 -4.27 -4.50
C ARG A 6 -14.77 -2.98 -3.73
N GLU A 7 -15.35 -2.87 -2.55
CA GLU A 7 -15.19 -1.70 -1.71
C GLU A 7 -13.76 -1.56 -1.20
N PHE A 8 -13.16 -2.66 -0.72
CA PHE A 8 -11.74 -2.73 -0.39
C PHE A 8 -10.86 -2.30 -1.56
N LEU A 9 -11.03 -2.92 -2.74
CA LEU A 9 -10.21 -2.59 -3.90
C LEU A 9 -10.35 -1.11 -4.27
N ARG A 10 -11.57 -0.56 -4.25
CA ARG A 10 -11.79 0.86 -4.52
C ARG A 10 -11.09 1.73 -3.48
N ARG A 11 -11.18 1.40 -2.18
CA ARG A 11 -10.49 2.14 -1.12
C ARG A 11 -8.99 2.13 -1.37
N LEU A 12 -8.40 0.95 -1.57
CA LEU A 12 -6.97 0.79 -1.84
C LEU A 12 -6.51 1.62 -3.04
N LEU A 13 -7.22 1.54 -4.18
CA LEU A 13 -6.86 2.25 -5.42
C LEU A 13 -7.11 3.75 -5.39
N THR A 14 -7.89 4.27 -4.43
CA THR A 14 -8.19 5.70 -4.33
C THR A 14 -7.42 6.39 -3.19
N THR A 15 -6.69 5.61 -2.40
CA THR A 15 -5.78 6.12 -1.37
C THR A 15 -4.42 6.38 -2.01
N PRO A 16 -3.92 7.64 -1.99
CA PRO A 16 -2.61 7.94 -2.55
C PRO A 16 -1.50 7.18 -1.84
N GLY A 17 -0.59 6.59 -2.61
CA GLY A 17 0.58 5.89 -2.10
C GLY A 17 1.73 5.90 -3.10
N PRO A 18 2.22 7.07 -3.55
CA PRO A 18 3.32 7.09 -4.48
C PRO A 18 4.59 6.53 -3.84
N SER A 19 5.53 6.07 -4.66
CA SER A 19 6.83 5.57 -4.21
C SER A 19 7.47 6.46 -3.12
N GLY A 20 7.76 5.88 -1.95
CA GLY A 20 8.29 6.53 -0.74
C GLY A 20 7.26 7.08 0.25
N PHE A 21 5.97 7.13 -0.12
CA PHE A 21 4.88 7.70 0.68
C PHE A 21 3.68 6.74 0.77
N GLU A 22 3.94 5.44 0.86
CA GLU A 22 2.96 4.37 0.75
C GLU A 22 2.15 4.14 2.03
N GLN A 23 2.42 4.86 3.12
CA GLN A 23 1.93 4.51 4.46
C GLN A 23 0.40 4.50 4.53
N ALA A 24 -0.26 5.42 3.82
CA ALA A 24 -1.73 5.48 3.80
C ALA A 24 -2.34 4.26 3.08
N ALA A 25 -1.82 3.90 1.91
CA ALA A 25 -2.26 2.71 1.18
C ALA A 25 -1.96 1.42 1.97
N ALA A 26 -0.78 1.35 2.59
CA ALA A 26 -0.38 0.23 3.44
C ALA A 26 -1.32 0.03 4.63
N LEU A 27 -1.82 1.10 5.26
CA LEU A 27 -2.83 1.02 6.32
C LEU A 27 -4.14 0.40 5.81
N VAL A 28 -4.64 0.85 4.65
CA VAL A 28 -5.86 0.28 4.04
C VAL A 28 -5.70 -1.21 3.76
N TRP A 29 -4.53 -1.62 3.24
CA TRP A 29 -4.24 -3.03 3.01
C TRP A 29 -4.17 -3.84 4.30
N ARG A 30 -3.50 -3.32 5.34
CA ARG A 30 -3.37 -3.99 6.64
C ARG A 30 -4.72 -4.19 7.33
N GLU A 31 -5.60 -3.18 7.26
CA GLU A 31 -6.97 -3.29 7.79
C GLU A 31 -7.75 -4.45 7.14
N GLU A 32 -7.66 -4.59 5.82
CA GLU A 32 -8.27 -5.72 5.11
C GLU A 32 -7.59 -7.05 5.48
N ALA A 33 -6.25 -7.06 5.56
CA ALA A 33 -5.48 -8.24 5.91
C ALA A 33 -5.85 -8.83 7.28
N MET A 34 -6.15 -7.96 8.25
CA MET A 34 -6.59 -8.37 9.60
C MET A 34 -7.91 -9.17 9.59
N SER A 35 -8.69 -9.13 8.51
CA SER A 35 -9.92 -9.92 8.39
C SER A 35 -9.70 -11.41 8.11
N PHE A 36 -8.51 -11.78 7.60
CA PHE A 36 -8.22 -13.16 7.17
C PHE A 36 -6.88 -13.73 7.67
N ALA A 37 -5.93 -12.88 8.06
CA ALA A 37 -4.61 -13.31 8.50
C ALA A 37 -4.56 -13.57 10.01
N ASP A 38 -3.70 -14.51 10.41
CA ASP A 38 -3.42 -14.79 11.83
C ASP A 38 -2.55 -13.71 12.45
N ASP A 39 -1.56 -13.21 11.71
CA ASP A 39 -0.69 -12.12 12.13
C ASP A 39 -0.56 -11.08 10.98
N VAL A 40 -0.57 -9.79 11.33
CA VAL A 40 -0.29 -8.69 10.41
C VAL A 40 0.83 -7.84 10.98
N GLU A 41 1.94 -7.76 10.25
CA GLU A 41 3.18 -7.11 10.68
C GLU A 41 3.68 -6.13 9.62
N TRP A 42 4.62 -5.26 10.01
CA TRP A 42 5.31 -4.36 9.09
C TRP A 42 6.76 -4.16 9.49
N ASP A 43 7.60 -3.86 8.51
CA ASP A 43 9.00 -3.52 8.74
C ASP A 43 9.22 -2.01 8.91
N VAL A 44 10.48 -1.62 9.13
CA VAL A 44 10.89 -0.23 9.29
C VAL A 44 10.78 0.59 8.01
N LEU A 45 10.72 -0.06 6.83
CA LEU A 45 10.55 0.59 5.53
C LEU A 45 9.07 0.79 5.18
N GLY A 46 8.16 0.11 5.89
CA GLY A 46 6.72 0.19 5.69
C GLY A 46 6.14 -0.98 4.88
N ASN A 47 6.94 -1.99 4.52
CA ASN A 47 6.43 -3.21 3.90
C ASN A 47 5.45 -3.89 4.86
N SER A 48 4.36 -4.44 4.31
CA SER A 48 3.30 -5.06 5.09
C SER A 48 3.26 -6.56 4.84
N TYR A 49 3.13 -7.34 5.90
CA TYR A 49 3.10 -8.80 5.84
C TYR A 49 1.81 -9.30 6.49
N ALA A 50 1.13 -10.22 5.81
CA ALA A 50 -0.02 -10.94 6.33
C ALA A 50 0.34 -12.43 6.37
N VAL A 51 0.37 -13.01 7.57
CA VAL A 51 0.74 -14.40 7.78
C VAL A 51 -0.52 -15.22 8.02
N VAL A 52 -0.77 -16.20 7.15
CA VAL A 52 -1.79 -17.23 7.35
C VAL A 52 -1.06 -18.52 7.76
N LYS A 53 -1.29 -18.97 8.99
CA LYS A 53 -0.65 -20.14 9.59
C LYS A 53 -1.21 -21.41 8.97
N GLY A 54 -0.39 -22.07 8.16
CA GLY A 54 -0.70 -23.38 7.62
C GLY A 54 -0.57 -24.51 8.66
N THR A 55 -0.93 -25.71 8.26
CA THR A 55 -0.84 -26.93 9.08
C THR A 55 0.46 -27.72 8.84
N GLY A 56 1.46 -27.10 8.21
CA GLY A 56 2.73 -27.72 7.80
C GLY A 56 3.05 -27.56 6.31
N GLY A 57 4.25 -27.96 5.88
CA GLY A 57 4.71 -27.86 4.49
C GLY A 57 5.63 -26.67 4.20
N PRO A 58 5.94 -26.39 2.92
CA PRO A 58 6.81 -25.28 2.53
C PRO A 58 6.13 -23.92 2.78
N LYS A 59 6.94 -22.90 3.09
CA LYS A 59 6.49 -21.50 3.14
C LYS A 59 6.25 -21.00 1.71
N VAL A 60 5.05 -20.48 1.45
CA VAL A 60 4.70 -19.83 0.18
C VAL A 60 4.57 -18.33 0.45
N VAL A 61 5.08 -17.52 -0.47
CA VAL A 61 4.95 -16.06 -0.41
C VAL A 61 4.26 -15.58 -1.69
N ILE A 62 3.27 -14.70 -1.52
CA ILE A 62 2.63 -13.97 -2.61
C ILE A 62 2.97 -12.50 -2.37
N GLU A 63 3.64 -11.89 -3.33
CA GLU A 63 4.17 -10.53 -3.20
C GLU A 63 3.53 -9.62 -4.26
N GLY A 64 3.34 -8.36 -3.87
CA GLY A 64 2.88 -7.29 -4.73
C GLY A 64 3.38 -5.96 -4.17
N HIS A 65 3.75 -5.05 -5.07
CA HIS A 65 4.15 -3.71 -4.70
C HIS A 65 2.88 -2.84 -4.58
N ILE A 66 2.82 -2.02 -3.55
CA ILE A 66 1.64 -1.19 -3.23
C ILE A 66 1.78 0.23 -3.77
N ASP A 67 3.01 0.61 -4.11
CA ASP A 67 3.33 1.95 -4.60
C ASP A 67 2.74 2.19 -5.98
N GLU A 68 2.49 3.47 -6.25
CA GLU A 68 2.05 3.96 -7.55
C GLU A 68 3.01 5.01 -8.12
N ILE A 69 2.98 5.17 -9.44
CA ILE A 69 3.72 6.25 -10.12
C ILE A 69 3.12 7.58 -9.66
N GLY A 70 3.98 8.53 -9.30
CA GLY A 70 3.56 9.83 -8.83
C GLY A 70 4.45 10.98 -9.29
N PHE A 71 4.28 12.10 -8.61
CA PHE A 71 5.11 13.28 -8.76
C PHE A 71 5.51 13.81 -7.39
N ILE A 72 6.68 14.44 -7.31
CA ILE A 72 7.14 15.18 -6.14
C ILE A 72 7.41 16.63 -6.51
N VAL A 73 6.95 17.55 -5.67
CA VAL A 73 7.21 18.98 -5.86
C VAL A 73 8.68 19.26 -5.57
N THR A 74 9.36 19.92 -6.50
CA THR A 74 10.79 20.26 -6.42
C THR A 74 11.02 21.75 -6.20
N HIS A 75 10.11 22.60 -6.67
CA HIS A 75 10.24 24.04 -6.55
C HIS A 75 8.87 24.75 -6.60
N ILE A 76 8.78 25.90 -5.93
CA ILE A 76 7.67 26.85 -6.05
C ILE A 76 8.27 28.15 -6.58
N ASP A 77 7.82 28.60 -7.75
CA ASP A 77 8.37 29.81 -8.36
C ASP A 77 7.73 31.10 -7.81
N GLU A 78 8.22 32.24 -8.28
CA GLU A 78 7.81 33.57 -7.80
C GLU A 78 6.33 33.90 -8.10
N ASP A 79 5.74 33.24 -9.11
CA ASP A 79 4.34 33.37 -9.48
C ASP A 79 3.44 32.37 -8.74
N GLY A 80 4.03 31.47 -7.96
CA GLY A 80 3.34 30.47 -7.14
C GLY A 80 3.03 29.16 -7.88
N PHE A 81 3.63 28.89 -9.04
CA PHE A 81 3.48 27.60 -9.72
C PHE A 81 4.38 26.53 -9.10
N LEU A 82 3.89 25.29 -9.13
CA LEU A 82 4.61 24.12 -8.65
C LEU A 82 5.35 23.43 -9.79
N TRP A 83 6.66 23.27 -9.62
CA TRP A 83 7.49 22.42 -10.45
C TRP A 83 7.60 21.06 -9.79
N PHE A 84 7.59 20.00 -10.59
CA PHE A 84 7.61 18.64 -10.09
C PHE A 84 8.45 17.70 -10.96
N ASP A 85 8.99 16.66 -10.32
CA ASP A 85 9.64 15.53 -10.97
C ASP A 85 8.84 14.25 -10.73
N LYS A 86 9.12 13.21 -11.52
CA LYS A 86 8.49 11.88 -11.37
C LYS A 86 9.08 11.17 -10.16
N ILE A 87 8.22 10.47 -9.43
CA ILE A 87 8.60 9.50 -8.40
C ILE A 87 7.98 8.15 -8.70
#